data_AF-A0A7V5SBI0-F1
#
_entry.id   AF-A0A7V5SBI0-F1
#
_cell.length_a   1.000
_cell.length_b   1.000
_cell.length_c   1.000
_cell.angle_alpha   90.00
_cell.angle_beta   90.00
_cell.angle_gamma   90.00
#
_symmetry.space_group_name_H-M   'P 1'
#
loop_
_entity.id
_entity.type
_entity.pdbx_description
1 polymer ?
#
loop_
_entity_poly.entity_id
_entity_poly.type
_entity_poly.pdbx_seq_one_letter_code
_entity_poly.pdbx_strand_id
1 'polypeptide(L)'
;MASEKELRAEKLIREHMIVAMGAGLIPVPFADWATTIAVQLNLVRKLAALYEVPFFSGIAKGLIASLVGATTVRGGASIVKLIPGVGWMVGGLTASVLAAATTYAVGKIFASHFACGGTLRDIDIDTARRAYARAFQEGKQVYEEVKHQASPPSDPYEQLRKLHELHQAGILTDDEYQAQKQKILERL
;
A
#
# COMPACT_ATOMS: atom_id res chain seq x y z
N MET A 1 19.94 -4.16 -17.91
CA MET A 1 18.56 -4.18 -18.43
C MET A 1 17.77 -5.12 -17.55
N ALA A 2 16.64 -4.70 -17.00
CA ALA A 2 15.79 -5.56 -16.17
C ALA A 2 15.28 -6.74 -17.01
N SER A 3 15.22 -7.94 -16.43
CA SER A 3 14.67 -9.10 -17.13
C SER A 3 13.16 -8.93 -17.36
N GLU A 4 12.62 -9.62 -18.36
CA GLU A 4 11.18 -9.58 -18.63
C GLU A 4 10.34 -10.03 -17.41
N LYS A 5 10.83 -11.05 -16.68
CA LYS A 5 10.20 -11.51 -15.43
C LYS A 5 10.22 -10.42 -14.35
N GLU A 6 11.29 -9.64 -14.21
CA GLU A 6 11.37 -8.52 -13.26
C GLU A 6 10.38 -7.40 -13.57
N LEU A 7 10.22 -7.04 -14.85
CA LEU A 7 9.24 -6.03 -15.27
C LEU A 7 7.81 -6.48 -14.99
N ARG A 8 7.50 -7.76 -15.27
CA ARG A 8 6.19 -8.35 -14.95
C ARG A 8 5.95 -8.41 -13.44
N ALA A 9 6.98 -8.72 -12.65
CA ALA A 9 6.89 -8.72 -11.19
C ALA A 9 6.59 -7.31 -10.65
N GLU A 10 7.30 -6.28 -11.12
CA GLU A 10 7.07 -4.89 -10.71
C GLU A 10 5.65 -4.42 -11.06
N LYS A 11 5.13 -4.79 -12.25
CA LYS A 11 3.74 -4.53 -12.65
C LYS A 11 2.74 -5.18 -11.69
N LEU A 12 2.94 -6.46 -11.36
CA LEU A 12 2.09 -7.16 -10.39
C LEU A 12 2.10 -6.47 -9.03
N ILE A 13 3.27 -6.06 -8.55
CA ILE A 13 3.39 -5.37 -7.26
C ILE A 13 2.58 -4.07 -7.28
N ARG A 14 2.75 -3.23 -8.30
CA ARG A 14 2.04 -1.95 -8.43
C ARG A 14 0.52 -2.12 -8.56
N GLU A 15 0.05 -3.13 -9.29
CA GLU A 15 -1.38 -3.45 -9.37
C GLU A 15 -1.96 -3.80 -7.99
N HIS A 16 -1.25 -4.61 -7.19
CA HIS A 16 -1.74 -4.99 -5.86
C HIS A 16 -1.58 -3.84 -4.86
N MET A 17 -0.64 -2.92 -5.05
CA MET A 17 -0.62 -1.66 -4.29
C MET A 17 -1.91 -0.88 -4.49
N ILE A 18 -2.36 -0.68 -5.74
CA ILE A 18 -3.61 0.05 -6.04
C ILE A 18 -4.80 -0.62 -5.36
N VAL A 19 -4.87 -1.95 -5.43
CA VAL A 19 -5.93 -2.72 -4.75
C VAL A 19 -5.85 -2.55 -3.24
N ALA A 20 -4.65 -2.58 -2.65
CA ALA A 20 -4.45 -2.38 -1.21
C ALA A 20 -4.80 -0.95 -0.75
N MET A 21 -4.54 0.06 -1.59
CA MET A 21 -4.95 1.45 -1.33
C MET A 21 -6.47 1.57 -1.18
N GLY A 22 -7.22 0.91 -2.05
CA GLY A 22 -8.68 0.88 -2.03
C GLY A 22 -9.26 0.05 -0.88
N ALA A 23 -8.58 -1.04 -0.49
CA ALA A 23 -8.98 -1.85 0.67
C ALA A 23 -8.95 -1.07 1.99
N GLY A 24 -8.06 -0.08 2.12
CA GLY A 24 -7.98 0.79 3.31
C GLY A 24 -9.10 1.84 3.43
N LEU A 25 -10.08 1.84 2.51
CA LEU A 25 -11.25 2.73 2.55
C LEU A 25 -12.48 2.08 3.19
N ILE A 26 -12.42 0.80 3.57
CA ILE A 26 -13.55 0.07 4.17
C ILE A 26 -13.55 0.32 5.68
N PRO A 27 -14.52 1.03 6.27
CA PRO A 27 -14.50 1.38 7.68
C PRO A 27 -15.00 0.22 8.56
N VAL A 28 -14.35 -0.95 8.49
CA VAL A 28 -14.66 -2.11 9.32
C VAL A 28 -13.44 -2.48 10.17
N PRO A 29 -13.52 -2.33 11.51
CA PRO A 29 -12.43 -2.69 12.41
C PRO A 29 -11.94 -4.13 12.16
N PHE A 30 -10.63 -4.32 12.04
CA PHE A 30 -9.93 -5.60 11.77
C PHE A 30 -10.15 -6.25 10.39
N ALA A 31 -11.21 -5.94 9.66
CA ALA A 31 -11.41 -6.43 8.29
C ALA A 31 -10.35 -5.91 7.31
N ASP A 32 -9.84 -4.70 7.54
CA ASP A 32 -8.74 -4.12 6.75
C ASP A 32 -7.47 -4.97 6.75
N TRP A 33 -7.20 -5.65 7.88
CA TRP A 33 -6.01 -6.51 8.03
C TRP A 33 -6.16 -7.82 7.27
N ALA A 34 -7.30 -8.49 7.40
CA ALA A 34 -7.58 -9.72 6.65
C ALA A 34 -7.59 -9.46 5.13
N THR A 35 -8.15 -8.31 4.71
CA THR A 35 -8.18 -7.90 3.31
C THR A 35 -6.77 -7.62 2.79
N THR A 36 -5.96 -6.86 3.53
CA THR A 36 -4.56 -6.58 3.16
C THR A 36 -3.73 -7.87 3.07
N ILE A 37 -3.91 -8.80 4.01
CA ILE A 37 -3.25 -10.12 3.97
C ILE A 37 -3.71 -10.90 2.75
N ALA A 38 -4.99 -10.88 2.39
CA ALA A 38 -5.50 -11.55 1.20
C ALA A 38 -4.87 -10.98 -0.09
N VAL A 39 -4.76 -9.64 -0.18
CA VAL A 39 -4.09 -8.96 -1.30
C VAL A 39 -2.63 -9.40 -1.41
N GLN A 40 -1.89 -9.38 -0.29
CA GLN A 40 -0.49 -9.78 -0.24
C GLN A 40 -0.28 -11.26 -0.57
N LEU A 41 -1.15 -12.15 -0.09
CA LEU A 41 -1.11 -13.57 -0.44
C LEU A 41 -1.36 -13.79 -1.93
N ASN A 42 -2.31 -13.06 -2.52
CA ASN A 42 -2.58 -13.16 -3.95
C ASN A 42 -1.37 -12.69 -4.77
N LEU A 43 -0.73 -11.58 -4.35
CA LEU A 43 0.49 -11.07 -4.94
C LEU A 43 1.61 -12.13 -4.89
N VAL A 44 1.92 -12.68 -3.70
CA VAL A 44 2.96 -13.70 -3.54
C VAL A 44 2.66 -14.94 -4.37
N ARG A 45 1.40 -15.37 -4.45
CA ARG A 45 0.99 -16.48 -5.32
C ARG A 45 1.26 -16.21 -6.79
N LYS A 46 0.94 -15.00 -7.28
CA LYS A 46 1.20 -14.61 -8.67
C LYS A 46 2.70 -14.47 -8.96
N LEU A 47 3.48 -13.94 -8.02
CA LEU A 47 4.94 -13.90 -8.12
C LEU A 47 5.52 -15.32 -8.16
N ALA A 48 5.08 -16.22 -7.26
CA ALA A 48 5.52 -17.61 -7.27
C ALA A 48 5.22 -18.28 -8.61
N ALA A 49 4.03 -18.08 -9.18
CA ALA A 49 3.70 -18.58 -10.52
C ALA A 49 4.58 -17.99 -11.62
N LEU A 50 4.89 -16.69 -11.57
CA LEU A 50 5.76 -16.02 -12.55
C LEU A 50 7.20 -16.56 -12.56
N TYR A 51 7.71 -16.93 -11.39
CA TYR A 51 9.05 -17.50 -11.21
C TYR A 51 9.04 -19.03 -11.14
N GLU A 52 7.90 -19.68 -11.40
CA GLU A 52 7.76 -21.15 -11.43
C GLU A 52 8.10 -21.82 -10.07
N VAL A 53 7.85 -21.10 -8.97
CA VAL A 53 8.05 -21.54 -7.59
C VAL A 53 6.78 -22.19 -7.04
N PRO A 54 6.86 -23.37 -6.40
CA PRO A 54 5.71 -23.99 -5.73
C PRO A 54 5.13 -23.09 -4.63
N PHE A 55 3.83 -22.79 -4.71
CA PHE A 55 3.16 -21.93 -3.74
C PHE A 55 2.48 -22.73 -2.63
N PHE A 56 2.77 -22.36 -1.38
CA PHE A 56 2.16 -22.94 -0.17
C PHE A 56 1.56 -21.83 0.67
N SER A 57 0.22 -21.75 0.70
CA SER A 57 -0.51 -20.64 1.34
C SER A 57 -0.20 -20.50 2.84
N GLY A 58 -0.06 -21.61 3.57
CA GLY A 58 0.28 -21.60 5.00
C GLY A 58 1.66 -21.01 5.27
N ILE A 59 2.66 -21.37 4.46
CA ILE A 59 4.03 -20.85 4.57
C ILE A 59 4.05 -19.36 4.21
N ALA A 60 3.46 -19.00 3.05
CA ALA A 60 3.38 -17.61 2.61
C ALA A 60 2.70 -16.71 3.67
N LYS A 61 1.60 -17.16 4.29
CA LYS A 61 0.94 -16.45 5.40
C LYS A 61 1.88 -16.20 6.56
N GLY A 62 2.59 -17.23 7.01
CA GLY A 62 3.54 -17.13 8.12
C GLY A 62 4.69 -16.16 7.83
N LEU A 63 5.22 -16.19 6.60
CA LEU A 63 6.28 -15.29 6.16
C LEU A 63 5.81 -13.83 6.08
N ILE A 64 4.65 -13.58 5.46
CA ILE A 64 4.05 -12.25 5.40
C ILE A 64 3.82 -11.72 6.82
N ALA A 65 3.21 -12.51 7.71
CA ALA A 65 3.01 -12.14 9.10
C ALA A 65 4.34 -11.85 9.83
N SER A 66 5.40 -12.60 9.52
CA SER A 66 6.73 -12.40 10.12
C SER A 66 7.44 -11.14 9.63
N LEU A 67 7.20 -10.72 8.39
CA LEU A 67 7.74 -9.48 7.82
C LEU A 67 6.97 -8.27 8.36
N VAL A 68 5.63 -8.31 8.29
CA VAL A 68 4.75 -7.22 8.70
C VAL A 68 4.71 -7.07 10.23
N GLY A 69 4.69 -8.17 10.97
CA GLY A 69 4.69 -8.15 12.44
C GLY A 69 6.02 -7.69 13.05
N ALA A 70 7.15 -7.94 12.38
CA ALA A 70 8.46 -7.51 12.87
C ALA A 70 8.68 -6.00 12.77
N THR A 71 8.02 -5.32 11.83
CA THR A 71 8.04 -3.85 11.76
C THR A 71 7.43 -3.18 12.99
N THR A 72 6.67 -3.90 13.82
CA THR A 72 6.10 -3.39 15.07
C THR A 72 7.07 -3.48 16.26
N VAL A 73 8.13 -4.30 16.20
CA VAL A 73 8.87 -4.74 17.41
C VAL A 73 10.31 -4.23 17.53
N ARG A 74 10.99 -3.84 16.44
CA ARG A 74 12.39 -3.35 16.54
C ARG A 74 12.58 -1.96 15.93
N GLY A 75 12.30 -0.96 16.75
CA GLY A 75 12.72 0.42 16.54
C GLY A 75 12.58 1.21 17.83
N GLY A 76 13.66 1.29 18.61
CA GLY A 76 13.77 2.05 19.86
C GLY A 76 13.60 3.58 19.72
N ALA A 77 12.97 4.05 18.65
CA ALA A 77 12.41 5.39 18.53
C ALA A 77 11.18 5.32 17.62
N SER A 78 10.00 5.52 18.21
CA SER A 78 8.76 5.98 17.55
C SER A 78 8.02 5.09 16.54
N ILE A 79 8.16 3.76 16.59
CA ILE A 79 7.10 2.88 16.04
C ILE A 79 6.03 2.55 17.10
N VAL A 80 6.27 2.92 18.37
CA VAL A 80 5.31 2.87 19.50
C VAL A 80 4.04 3.72 19.24
N LYS A 81 4.03 4.55 18.18
CA LYS A 81 2.85 5.27 17.69
C LYS A 81 1.94 4.44 16.76
N LEU A 82 2.27 3.17 16.48
CA LEU A 82 1.43 2.23 15.73
C LEU A 82 0.44 1.44 16.62
N ILE A 83 0.30 1.80 17.90
CA ILE A 83 -0.77 1.28 18.76
C ILE A 83 -2.12 1.87 18.29
N PRO A 84 -3.17 1.05 18.09
CA PRO A 84 -4.48 1.55 17.67
C PRO A 84 -5.05 2.55 18.70
N GLY A 85 -5.48 3.72 18.25
CA GLY A 85 -6.22 4.70 19.06
C GLY A 85 -5.81 6.16 18.88
N VAL A 86 -4.51 6.50 18.92
CA VAL A 86 -4.10 7.93 18.96
C VAL A 86 -2.84 8.26 18.12
N GLY A 87 -1.98 7.28 17.80
CA GLY A 87 -0.65 7.57 17.24
C GLY A 87 -0.51 7.64 15.71
N TRP A 88 -1.51 7.19 14.94
CA TRP A 88 -1.43 7.05 13.47
C TRP A 88 -1.50 8.38 12.70
N MET A 89 -2.12 9.41 13.28
CA MET A 89 -2.39 10.69 12.60
C MET A 89 -1.18 11.65 12.60
N VAL A 90 -0.23 11.46 13.52
CA VAL A 90 0.81 12.47 13.84
C VAL A 90 1.94 12.52 12.79
N GLY A 91 1.98 11.60 11.82
CA GLY A 91 3.09 11.46 10.86
C GLY A 91 2.76 11.53 9.37
N GLY A 92 1.52 11.86 8.98
CA GLY A 92 1.12 11.92 7.56
C GLY A 92 0.99 10.56 6.85
N LEU A 93 1.11 9.45 7.57
CA LEU A 93 0.86 8.09 7.04
C LEU A 93 -0.62 7.73 7.20
N THR A 94 -1.36 7.67 6.09
CA THR A 94 -2.75 7.19 6.09
C THR A 94 -2.81 5.66 6.00
N ALA A 95 -3.99 5.08 6.28
CA ALA A 95 -4.24 3.65 6.11
C ALA A 95 -3.92 3.18 4.68
N SER A 96 -4.28 3.96 3.66
CA SER A 96 -3.98 3.66 2.25
C SER A 96 -2.48 3.67 1.94
N VAL A 97 -1.72 4.66 2.45
CA VAL A 97 -0.26 4.70 2.28
C VAL A 97 0.37 3.48 2.94
N LEU A 98 -0.05 3.15 4.16
CA LEU A 98 0.46 2.01 4.91
C LEU A 98 0.17 0.69 4.19
N ALA A 99 -1.06 0.49 3.73
CA ALA A 99 -1.47 -0.71 3.00
C ALA A 99 -0.68 -0.86 1.69
N ALA A 100 -0.49 0.23 0.94
CA ALA A 100 0.29 0.24 -0.28
C ALA A 100 1.77 -0.07 -0.04
N ALA A 101 2.41 0.64 0.90
CA ALA A 101 3.82 0.49 1.20
C ALA A 101 4.16 -0.91 1.73
N THR A 102 3.31 -1.47 2.60
CA THR A 102 3.44 -2.83 3.11
C THR A 102 3.32 -3.84 1.96
N THR A 103 2.33 -3.67 1.08
CA THR A 103 2.11 -4.56 -0.07
C THR A 103 3.27 -4.50 -1.07
N TYR A 104 3.80 -3.30 -1.31
CA TYR A 104 5.01 -3.11 -2.12
C TYR A 104 6.20 -3.84 -1.52
N ALA A 105 6.47 -3.62 -0.23
CA ALA A 105 7.61 -4.21 0.45
C ALA A 105 7.55 -5.75 0.45
N VAL A 106 6.39 -6.34 0.79
CA VAL A 106 6.18 -7.79 0.68
C VAL A 106 6.48 -8.26 -0.75
N GLY A 107 5.89 -7.59 -1.75
CA GLY A 107 6.10 -7.91 -3.16
C GLY A 107 7.56 -7.93 -3.57
N LYS A 108 8.33 -6.89 -3.21
CA LYS A 108 9.75 -6.77 -3.56
C LYS A 108 10.61 -7.87 -2.93
N ILE A 109 10.34 -8.22 -1.67
CA ILE A 109 11.06 -9.31 -0.99
C ILE A 109 10.85 -10.64 -1.71
N PHE A 110 9.61 -11.02 -1.98
CA PHE A 110 9.32 -12.29 -2.65
C PHE A 110 9.79 -12.30 -4.10
N ALA A 111 9.60 -11.20 -4.85
CA ALA A 111 10.06 -11.10 -6.24
C ALA A 111 11.58 -11.22 -6.33
N SER A 112 12.33 -10.49 -5.48
CA SER A 112 13.79 -10.57 -5.47
C SER A 112 14.28 -11.95 -5.06
N HIS A 113 13.65 -12.57 -4.05
CA HIS A 113 14.03 -13.90 -3.57
C HIS A 113 13.81 -14.97 -4.64
N PHE A 114 12.65 -14.96 -5.30
CA PHE A 114 12.34 -15.89 -6.37
C PHE A 114 13.18 -15.66 -7.63
N ALA A 115 13.51 -14.40 -7.96
CA ALA A 115 14.41 -14.07 -9.06
C ALA A 115 15.82 -14.66 -8.86
N CYS A 116 16.27 -14.78 -7.61
CA CYS A 116 17.53 -15.44 -7.25
C CYS A 116 17.43 -16.97 -7.18
N GLY A 117 16.30 -17.56 -7.57
CA GLY A 117 16.07 -19.01 -7.53
C GLY A 117 15.63 -19.55 -6.16
N GLY A 118 15.30 -18.67 -5.22
CA GLY A 118 14.78 -19.05 -3.91
C GLY A 118 13.33 -19.54 -3.95
N THR A 119 12.89 -20.18 -2.88
CA THR A 119 11.53 -20.70 -2.69
C THR A 119 10.86 -20.11 -1.43
N LEU A 120 9.63 -20.52 -1.15
CA LEU A 120 8.97 -20.14 0.11
C LEU A 120 9.64 -20.75 1.35
N ARG A 121 10.48 -21.77 1.22
CA ARG A 121 10.98 -22.56 2.37
C ARG A 121 12.37 -22.14 2.83
N ASP A 122 13.09 -21.39 2.01
CA ASP A 122 14.50 -21.04 2.19
C ASP A 122 14.73 -19.53 2.30
N ILE A 123 13.65 -18.77 2.52
CA ILE A 123 13.76 -17.33 2.74
C ILE A 123 14.42 -17.06 4.09
N ASP A 124 15.55 -16.35 4.05
CA ASP A 124 16.21 -15.88 5.26
C ASP A 124 15.43 -14.70 5.86
N ILE A 125 14.67 -14.97 6.92
CA ILE A 125 13.78 -13.99 7.54
C ILE A 125 14.52 -12.74 8.01
N ASP A 126 15.74 -12.86 8.53
CA ASP A 126 16.46 -11.71 9.08
C ASP A 126 16.97 -10.77 7.98
N THR A 127 17.44 -11.31 6.86
CA THR A 127 17.79 -10.53 5.66
C THR A 127 16.55 -9.94 5.02
N ALA A 128 15.49 -10.74 4.89
CA ALA A 128 14.22 -10.28 4.34
C ALA A 128 13.65 -9.12 5.16
N ARG A 129 13.73 -9.14 6.50
CA ARG A 129 13.32 -8.04 7.38
C ARG A 129 14.11 -6.75 7.14
N ARG A 130 15.44 -6.84 6.98
CA ARG A 130 16.27 -5.65 6.70
C ARG A 130 15.92 -5.04 5.35
N ALA A 131 15.78 -5.87 4.33
CA ALA A 131 15.39 -5.44 3.00
C ALA A 131 13.95 -4.89 3.00
N TYR A 132 13.06 -5.45 3.81
CA TYR A 132 11.67 -5.03 3.93
C TYR A 132 11.56 -3.59 4.40
N ALA A 133 12.33 -3.19 5.42
CA ALA A 133 12.32 -1.81 5.92
C ALA A 133 12.71 -0.79 4.83
N ARG A 134 13.67 -1.14 3.96
CA ARG A 134 14.06 -0.31 2.83
C ARG A 134 12.97 -0.26 1.77
N ALA A 135 12.45 -1.42 1.37
CA ALA A 135 11.37 -1.52 0.39
C ALA A 135 10.08 -0.84 0.88
N PHE A 136 9.83 -0.80 2.18
CA PHE A 136 8.69 -0.07 2.75
C PHE A 136 8.82 1.44 2.56
N GLN A 137 10.02 2.01 2.77
CA GLN A 137 10.24 3.44 2.51
C GLN A 137 10.14 3.76 1.01
N GLU A 138 10.69 2.91 0.15
CA GLU A 138 10.51 3.00 -1.31
C GLU A 138 9.03 2.93 -1.68
N GLY A 139 8.27 2.00 -1.10
CA GLY A 139 6.84 1.83 -1.33
C GLY A 139 6.01 3.06 -0.95
N LYS A 140 6.44 3.86 0.03
CA LYS A 140 5.81 5.16 0.33
C LYS A 140 6.04 6.19 -0.78
N GLN A 141 7.19 6.17 -1.44
CA GLN A 141 7.50 7.05 -2.57
C GLN A 141 6.74 6.61 -3.81
N VAL A 142 6.77 5.30 -4.10
CA VAL A 142 6.02 4.68 -5.21
C VAL A 142 4.51 4.90 -5.02
N TYR A 143 4.00 4.94 -3.79
CA TYR A 143 2.61 5.30 -3.53
C TYR A 143 2.24 6.67 -4.11
N GLU A 144 3.08 7.70 -3.96
CA GLU A 144 2.77 9.02 -4.54
C GLU A 144 2.77 8.95 -6.07
N GLU A 145 3.72 8.24 -6.70
CA GLU A 145 3.72 8.00 -8.15
C GLU A 145 2.43 7.31 -8.63
N VAL A 146 2.08 6.21 -7.95
CA VAL A 146 0.90 5.40 -8.26
C VAL A 146 -0.38 6.20 -8.02
N LYS A 147 -0.44 7.01 -6.96
CA LYS A 147 -1.56 7.91 -6.71
C LYS A 147 -1.71 8.93 -7.83
N HIS A 148 -0.63 9.48 -8.37
CA HIS A 148 -0.69 10.39 -9.51
C HIS A 148 -1.16 9.70 -10.81
N GLN A 149 -0.87 8.40 -10.99
CA GLN A 149 -1.28 7.62 -12.16
C GLN A 149 -2.68 6.98 -12.03
N ALA A 150 -3.07 6.60 -10.82
CA ALA A 150 -4.30 5.88 -10.49
C ALA A 150 -5.41 6.78 -9.93
N SER A 151 -5.12 8.06 -9.67
CA SER A 151 -6.18 9.05 -9.59
C SER A 151 -6.86 9.05 -10.95
N PRO A 152 -8.16 8.71 -11.09
CA PRO A 152 -8.90 9.29 -12.20
C PRO A 152 -8.63 10.80 -12.12
N PRO A 153 -8.56 11.56 -13.24
CA PRO A 153 -8.78 13.00 -13.12
C PRO A 153 -10.04 13.09 -12.28
N SER A 154 -9.92 13.61 -11.05
CA SER A 154 -11.08 13.71 -10.18
C SER A 154 -12.01 14.55 -11.01
N ASP A 155 -13.05 13.90 -11.53
CA ASP A 155 -13.90 14.52 -12.54
C ASP A 155 -14.23 15.88 -11.96
N PRO A 156 -13.90 17.00 -12.63
CA PRO A 156 -14.11 18.29 -12.03
C PRO A 156 -15.54 18.45 -11.53
N TYR A 157 -16.50 17.75 -12.15
CA TYR A 157 -17.88 17.62 -11.68
C TYR A 157 -18.04 16.87 -10.34
N GLU A 158 -17.27 15.81 -10.08
CA GLU A 158 -17.27 15.08 -8.81
C GLU A 158 -16.57 15.88 -7.68
N GLN A 159 -15.52 16.64 -8.02
CA GLN A 159 -14.92 17.60 -7.07
C GLN A 159 -15.91 18.69 -6.69
N LEU A 160 -16.66 19.23 -7.67
CA LEU A 160 -17.73 20.19 -7.42
C LEU A 160 -18.84 19.62 -6.53
N ARG A 161 -19.20 18.34 -6.70
CA ARG A 161 -20.21 17.68 -5.87
C ARG A 161 -19.77 17.52 -4.42
N LYS A 162 -18.56 17.02 -4.17
CA LYS A 162 -17.99 16.91 -2.82
C LYS A 162 -17.83 18.28 -2.15
N LEU A 163 -17.38 19.28 -2.92
CA LEU A 163 -17.26 20.64 -2.43
C LEU A 163 -18.62 21.22 -2.01
N HIS A 164 -19.69 20.93 -2.76
CA HIS A 164 -21.05 21.32 -2.42
C HIS A 164 -21.57 20.61 -1.18
N GLU A 165 -21.30 19.31 -1.03
CA GLU A 165 -21.64 18.54 0.17
C GLU A 165 -20.95 19.10 1.43
N LEU A 166 -19.68 19.50 1.35
CA LEU A 166 -18.94 20.11 2.47
C LEU A 166 -19.47 21.49 2.87
N HIS A 167 -19.94 22.28 1.89
CA HIS A 167 -20.60 23.55 2.12
C HIS A 167 -21.95 23.37 2.81
N GLN A 168 -22.78 22.45 2.33
CA GLN A 168 -24.06 22.11 2.97
C GLN A 168 -23.89 21.55 4.40
N ALA A 169 -22.80 20.82 4.64
CA ALA A 169 -22.44 20.32 5.97
C ALA A 169 -21.91 21.41 6.92
N GLY A 170 -21.76 22.66 6.45
CA GLY A 170 -21.23 23.78 7.24
C GLY A 170 -19.73 23.67 7.54
N ILE A 171 -19.01 22.78 6.84
CA ILE A 171 -17.57 22.57 7.00
C ILE A 171 -16.78 23.64 6.24
N LEU A 172 -17.31 24.12 5.11
CA LEU A 172 -16.78 25.25 4.36
C LEU A 172 -17.67 26.49 4.53
N THR A 173 -17.03 27.64 4.68
CA THR A 173 -17.71 28.95 4.57
C THR A 173 -18.08 29.26 3.11
N ASP A 174 -19.02 30.19 2.91
CA ASP A 174 -19.45 30.62 1.57
C ASP A 174 -18.27 31.10 0.72
N ASP A 175 -17.36 31.87 1.32
CA ASP A 175 -16.19 32.43 0.63
C ASP A 175 -15.19 31.35 0.22
N GLU A 176 -14.95 30.37 1.09
CA GLU A 176 -14.08 29.23 0.79
C GLU A 176 -14.68 28.33 -0.30
N TYR A 177 -16.00 28.13 -0.26
CA TYR A 177 -16.72 27.35 -1.26
C TYR A 177 -16.60 28.00 -2.65
N GLN A 178 -16.84 29.30 -2.77
CA GLN A 178 -16.73 30.01 -4.05
C GLN A 178 -15.30 30.03 -4.58
N ALA A 179 -14.31 30.29 -3.72
CA ALA A 179 -12.91 30.31 -4.14
C ALA A 179 -12.41 28.95 -4.66
N GLN A 180 -12.83 27.85 -4.04
CA GLN A 180 -12.47 26.50 -4.50
C GLN A 180 -13.26 26.08 -5.75
N LYS A 181 -14.54 26.45 -5.83
CA LYS A 181 -15.38 26.22 -7.01
C LYS A 181 -14.79 26.89 -8.25
N GLN A 182 -14.36 28.15 -8.13
CA GLN A 182 -13.72 28.90 -9.21
C GLN A 182 -12.45 28.19 -9.72
N LYS A 183 -11.56 27.76 -8.81
CA LYS A 183 -10.32 27.05 -9.16
C LYS A 183 -10.55 25.71 -9.87
N ILE A 184 -11.66 25.03 -9.59
CA ILE A 184 -12.02 23.77 -10.25
C ILE A 184 -12.59 24.05 -11.64
N LEU A 185 -13.43 25.10 -11.78
CA LEU A 185 -14.00 25.52 -13.06
C LEU A 185 -12.96 26.06 -14.04
N GLU A 186 -11.89 26.69 -13.55
CA GLU A 186 -10.76 27.15 -14.39
C GLU A 186 -9.90 26.01 -14.95
N ARG A 187 -10.03 24.80 -14.40
CA ARG A 187 -9.29 23.59 -14.82
C ARG A 187 -10.10 22.68 -15.75
N LEU A 188 -11.37 23.02 -16.01
CA LEU A 188 -12.28 22.38 -16.97
C LEU A 188 -12.05 22.94 -18.38
#